data_AF-A0A5S5DRU0-F1
#
_entry.id   AF-A0A5S5DRU0-F1
#
_cell.length_a   1.000
_cell.length_b   1.000
_cell.length_c   1.000
_cell.angle_alpha   90.00
_cell.angle_beta   90.00
_cell.angle_gamma   90.00
#
_symmetry.space_group_name_H-M   'P 1'
#
loop_
_entity.id
_entity.type
_entity.pdbx_description
1 polymer ?
#
loop_
_entity_poly.entity_id
_entity_poly.type
_entity_poly.pdbx_seq_one_letter_code
_entity_poly.pdbx_strand_id
1 'polypeptide(L)'
;MLKIQVILLLGVLLWSFGQQRKPTIYIIGDSTVRNTDQEYWGWGSLLPEFLDTAQITIANHAMAGRSTRTFQKEGRWDKVDSLLKPGDYLLIQFGHNEGSRPDTTKQGYRGVLRGIGKDSVVLDWGNGRTETVYTYGENLRRFVRQARRKGAMPIILSMIPRNQWNQEGRVKRADRDFGLWARQIADEEGVPFVDLNEITAAKYEQLGPDAVKEKYFPGDHTHTNKAGAWVNAASVVEGLQAIQHPLAKYRKRP
;
A
#
# COMPACT_ATOMS: atom_id res chain seq x y z
N MET A 1 -69.23 12.73 31.35
CA MET A 1 -68.34 13.27 30.29
C MET A 1 -66.90 13.16 30.76
N LEU A 2 -66.16 12.13 30.32
CA LEU A 2 -64.70 12.16 30.24
C LEU A 2 -64.27 10.99 29.33
N LYS A 3 -63.92 11.29 28.08
CA LYS A 3 -63.39 10.30 27.12
C LYS A 3 -61.88 10.21 27.36
N ILE A 4 -61.42 9.08 27.90
CA ILE A 4 -60.00 8.74 27.98
C ILE A 4 -59.59 8.29 26.58
N GLN A 5 -58.85 9.14 25.86
CA GLN A 5 -58.13 8.73 24.65
C GLN A 5 -56.81 8.09 25.06
N VAL A 6 -56.75 6.76 25.01
CA VAL A 6 -55.49 6.02 25.04
C VAL A 6 -54.88 6.15 23.65
N ILE A 7 -53.89 7.04 23.50
CA ILE A 7 -53.02 7.07 22.32
C ILE A 7 -51.99 5.96 22.50
N LEU A 8 -52.19 4.83 21.82
CA LEU A 8 -51.16 3.81 21.66
C LEU A 8 -50.10 4.36 20.68
N LEU A 9 -49.00 4.87 21.21
CA LEU A 9 -47.79 5.17 20.42
C LEU A 9 -47.09 3.85 20.08
N LEU A 10 -47.51 3.22 18.99
CA LEU A 10 -46.77 2.14 18.35
C LEU A 10 -45.51 2.73 17.69
N GLY A 11 -44.43 2.83 18.47
CA GLY A 11 -43.10 3.09 17.94
C GLY A 11 -42.63 1.91 17.10
N VAL A 12 -42.80 1.99 15.79
CA VAL A 12 -42.20 1.03 14.85
C VAL A 12 -40.70 1.32 14.80
N LEU A 13 -39.94 0.63 15.64
CA LEU A 13 -38.49 0.49 15.47
C LEU A 13 -38.24 -0.34 14.21
N LEU A 14 -38.17 0.33 13.06
CA LEU A 14 -37.62 -0.25 11.84
C LEU A 14 -36.13 -0.53 12.09
N TRP A 15 -35.83 -1.71 12.60
CA TRP A 15 -34.49 -2.28 12.48
C TRP A 15 -34.30 -2.55 10.99
N SER A 16 -33.74 -1.57 10.29
CA SER A 16 -33.13 -1.85 9.00
C SER A 16 -32.03 -2.88 9.27
N PHE A 17 -32.31 -4.15 9.03
CA PHE A 17 -31.30 -5.18 8.78
C PHE A 17 -30.61 -4.84 7.45
N GLY A 18 -29.95 -3.69 7.41
CA GLY A 18 -29.00 -3.36 6.36
C GLY A 18 -27.85 -4.31 6.56
N GLN A 19 -27.66 -5.23 5.62
CA GLN A 19 -26.50 -6.11 5.58
C GLN A 19 -25.26 -5.24 5.77
N GLN A 20 -24.57 -5.40 6.91
CA GLN A 20 -23.44 -4.55 7.26
C GLN A 20 -22.43 -4.61 6.11
N ARG A 21 -22.21 -3.47 5.46
CA ARG A 21 -21.38 -3.44 4.26
C ARG A 21 -19.98 -3.92 4.63
N LYS A 22 -19.54 -4.95 3.91
CA LYS A 22 -18.17 -5.49 3.98
C LYS A 22 -17.17 -4.40 3.54
N PRO A 23 -16.23 -3.96 4.40
CA PRO A 23 -15.22 -2.99 3.99
C PRO A 23 -14.30 -3.59 2.92
N THR A 24 -13.75 -2.73 2.07
CA THR A 24 -12.74 -3.12 1.08
C THR A 24 -11.37 -2.57 1.46
N ILE A 25 -10.35 -3.41 1.40
CA ILE A 25 -8.95 -3.02 1.36
C ILE A 25 -8.56 -2.79 -0.10
N TYR A 26 -8.34 -1.54 -0.48
CA TYR A 26 -7.68 -1.19 -1.72
C TYR A 26 -6.17 -1.19 -1.50
N ILE A 27 -5.41 -1.79 -2.43
CA ILE A 27 -3.95 -1.83 -2.36
C ILE A 27 -3.39 -1.13 -3.60
N ILE A 28 -2.52 -0.15 -3.40
CA ILE A 28 -1.78 0.51 -4.47
C ILE A 28 -0.27 0.33 -4.27
N GLY A 29 0.45 0.15 -5.36
CA GLY A 29 1.88 -0.11 -5.33
C GLY A 29 2.45 -0.59 -6.65
N ASP A 30 3.62 -1.22 -6.56
CA ASP A 30 4.45 -1.65 -7.69
C ASP A 30 4.43 -3.18 -7.91
N SER A 31 5.45 -3.71 -8.62
CA SER A 31 5.59 -5.14 -8.94
C SER A 31 5.74 -6.04 -7.71
N THR A 32 6.28 -5.52 -6.61
CA THR A 32 6.41 -6.27 -5.35
C THR A 32 5.08 -6.44 -4.62
N VAL A 33 4.07 -5.67 -5.02
CA VAL A 33 2.70 -5.72 -4.48
C VAL A 33 1.77 -6.50 -5.42
N ARG A 34 1.91 -6.31 -6.74
CA ARG A 34 1.24 -7.12 -7.76
C ARG A 34 2.12 -7.34 -8.98
N ASN A 35 2.36 -8.59 -9.30
CA ASN A 35 3.03 -9.01 -10.52
C ASN A 35 2.09 -9.85 -11.39
N THR A 36 2.33 -9.85 -12.69
CA THR A 36 1.58 -10.61 -13.71
C THR A 36 2.44 -11.65 -14.43
N ASP A 37 3.73 -11.70 -14.11
CA ASP A 37 4.63 -12.77 -14.51
C ASP A 37 4.26 -14.08 -13.78
N GLN A 38 4.51 -15.24 -14.39
CA GLN A 38 4.22 -16.53 -13.76
C GLN A 38 5.25 -16.88 -12.67
N GLU A 39 6.48 -16.41 -12.80
CA GLU A 39 7.58 -16.70 -11.88
C GLU A 39 7.57 -15.76 -10.66
N TYR A 40 7.18 -14.50 -10.87
CA TYR A 40 7.19 -13.47 -9.85
C TYR A 40 5.81 -13.21 -9.25
N TRP A 41 5.78 -13.00 -7.94
CA TRP A 41 4.57 -12.75 -7.16
C TRP A 41 4.72 -11.49 -6.33
N GLY A 42 3.61 -10.75 -6.20
CA GLY A 42 3.50 -9.63 -5.29
C GLY A 42 2.70 -10.00 -4.05
N TRP A 43 3.08 -9.48 -2.89
CA TRP A 43 2.46 -9.85 -1.60
C TRP A 43 0.97 -9.52 -1.55
N GLY A 44 0.52 -8.47 -2.25
CA GLY A 44 -0.88 -8.06 -2.29
C GLY A 44 -1.78 -9.11 -2.94
N SER A 45 -1.22 -9.98 -3.79
CA SER A 45 -1.95 -11.11 -4.38
C SER A 45 -2.17 -12.27 -3.39
N LEU A 46 -1.38 -12.35 -2.31
CA LEU A 46 -1.45 -13.40 -1.30
C LEU A 46 -2.09 -12.92 0.01
N LEU A 47 -2.32 -11.62 0.17
CA LEU A 47 -3.02 -11.08 1.35
C LEU A 47 -4.39 -11.77 1.65
N PRO A 48 -5.21 -12.17 0.66
CA PRO A 48 -6.45 -12.93 0.92
C PRO A 48 -6.26 -14.26 1.65
N GLU A 49 -5.06 -14.82 1.62
CA GLU A 49 -4.76 -16.07 2.34
C GLU A 49 -4.74 -15.87 3.85
N PHE A 50 -4.43 -14.65 4.32
CA PHE A 50 -4.26 -14.34 5.73
C PHE A 50 -5.46 -13.62 6.36
N LEU A 51 -6.41 -13.14 5.55
CA LEU A 51 -7.58 -12.39 6.01
C LEU A 51 -8.88 -13.15 5.73
N ASP A 52 -9.85 -13.06 6.65
CA ASP A 52 -11.19 -13.62 6.52
C ASP A 52 -11.96 -12.87 5.43
N THR A 53 -11.91 -13.42 4.23
CA THR A 53 -12.59 -12.88 3.05
C THR A 53 -14.11 -13.02 3.11
N ALA A 54 -14.70 -13.61 4.15
CA ALA A 54 -16.14 -13.47 4.40
C ALA A 54 -16.46 -12.09 5.01
N GLN A 55 -15.51 -11.47 5.72
CA GLN A 55 -15.71 -10.20 6.45
C GLN A 55 -14.99 -8.99 5.84
N ILE A 56 -13.97 -9.19 5.00
CA ILE A 56 -13.29 -8.10 4.29
C ILE A 56 -13.04 -8.41 2.81
N THR A 57 -13.18 -7.42 1.93
CA THR A 57 -12.86 -7.56 0.50
C THR A 57 -11.47 -7.00 0.24
N ILE A 58 -10.71 -7.61 -0.67
CA ILE A 58 -9.38 -7.13 -1.06
C ILE A 58 -9.38 -6.81 -2.55
N ALA A 59 -8.98 -5.60 -2.89
CA ALA A 59 -8.87 -5.09 -4.25
C ALA A 59 -7.43 -4.65 -4.52
N ASN A 60 -6.63 -5.53 -5.13
CA ASN A 60 -5.23 -5.23 -5.44
C ASN A 60 -5.10 -4.48 -6.78
N HIS A 61 -4.93 -3.15 -6.69
CA HIS A 61 -4.77 -2.22 -7.80
C HIS A 61 -3.32 -1.84 -8.10
N ALA A 62 -2.34 -2.44 -7.38
CA ALA A 62 -0.93 -2.25 -7.69
C ALA A 62 -0.60 -2.66 -9.13
N MET A 63 0.47 -2.10 -9.69
CA MET A 63 0.88 -2.40 -11.05
C MET A 63 2.39 -2.46 -11.19
N ALA A 64 2.88 -3.53 -11.80
CA ALA A 64 4.29 -3.73 -12.06
C ALA A 64 4.95 -2.54 -12.78
N GLY A 65 6.13 -2.17 -12.31
CA GLY A 65 6.93 -1.09 -12.86
C GLY A 65 6.36 0.32 -12.67
N ARG A 66 5.42 0.54 -11.73
CA ARG A 66 4.92 1.89 -11.43
C ARG A 66 5.66 2.50 -10.24
N SER A 67 5.87 3.80 -10.32
CA SER A 67 6.22 4.65 -9.19
C SER A 67 5.00 5.47 -8.78
N THR A 68 5.08 6.20 -7.68
CA THR A 68 4.01 7.13 -7.27
C THR A 68 3.62 8.14 -8.36
N ARG A 69 4.58 8.60 -9.17
CA ARG A 69 4.34 9.49 -10.33
C ARG A 69 3.58 8.76 -11.44
N THR A 70 4.10 7.63 -11.94
CA THR A 70 3.49 6.96 -13.09
C THR A 70 2.14 6.35 -12.75
N PHE A 71 1.92 5.97 -11.49
CA PHE A 71 0.61 5.53 -11.01
C PHE A 71 -0.46 6.64 -11.13
N GLN A 72 -0.11 7.88 -10.82
CA GLN A 72 -0.99 9.04 -11.03
C GLN A 72 -1.11 9.40 -12.51
N LYS A 73 0.02 9.57 -13.20
CA LYS A 73 0.07 9.98 -14.61
C LYS A 73 -0.74 9.07 -15.54
N GLU A 74 -0.79 7.77 -15.25
CA GLU A 74 -1.52 6.78 -16.04
C GLU A 74 -3.01 6.63 -15.62
N GLY A 75 -3.54 7.51 -14.77
CA GLY A 75 -4.94 7.47 -14.31
C GLY A 75 -5.28 6.27 -13.41
N ARG A 76 -4.27 5.55 -12.91
CA ARG A 76 -4.51 4.37 -12.05
C ARG A 76 -5.02 4.77 -10.68
N TRP A 77 -4.51 5.88 -10.17
CA TRP A 77 -5.03 6.48 -8.95
C TRP A 77 -6.49 6.91 -9.11
N ASP A 78 -6.84 7.60 -10.20
CA ASP A 78 -8.21 8.08 -10.44
C ASP A 78 -9.21 6.91 -10.43
N LYS A 79 -8.83 5.76 -11.02
CA LYS A 79 -9.62 4.53 -10.94
C LYS A 79 -9.82 4.04 -9.50
N VAL A 80 -8.82 4.12 -8.63
CA VAL A 80 -8.97 3.73 -7.22
C VAL A 80 -9.79 4.76 -6.45
N ASP A 81 -9.47 6.05 -6.59
CA ASP A 81 -10.15 7.16 -5.89
C ASP A 81 -11.66 7.19 -6.15
N SER A 82 -12.07 6.90 -7.39
CA SER A 82 -13.48 6.79 -7.79
C SER A 82 -14.22 5.60 -7.16
N LEU A 83 -13.49 4.57 -6.70
CA LEU A 83 -14.06 3.37 -6.08
C LEU A 83 -14.12 3.45 -4.55
N LEU A 84 -13.28 4.29 -3.93
CA LEU A 84 -13.21 4.45 -2.48
C LEU A 84 -14.53 4.96 -1.91
N LYS A 85 -14.94 4.40 -0.79
CA LYS A 85 -16.12 4.82 -0.04
C LYS A 85 -15.80 4.92 1.46
N PRO A 86 -16.65 5.58 2.26
CA PRO A 86 -16.46 5.66 3.71
C PRO A 86 -16.32 4.26 4.34
N GLY A 87 -15.33 4.11 5.22
CA GLY A 87 -15.03 2.86 5.93
C GLY A 87 -14.15 1.86 5.16
N ASP A 88 -13.76 2.16 3.91
CA ASP A 88 -12.75 1.37 3.19
C ASP A 88 -11.34 1.69 3.68
N TYR A 89 -10.40 0.78 3.45
CA TYR A 89 -8.98 0.95 3.78
C TYR A 89 -8.15 1.12 2.51
N LEU A 90 -7.07 1.89 2.57
CA LEU A 90 -6.12 2.04 1.47
C LEU A 90 -4.70 1.72 1.96
N LEU A 91 -4.14 0.60 1.48
CA LEU A 91 -2.74 0.24 1.72
C LEU A 91 -1.88 0.82 0.59
N ILE A 92 -0.87 1.60 0.95
CA ILE A 92 0.01 2.31 0.01
C ILE A 92 1.45 1.81 0.19
N GLN A 93 2.01 1.16 -0.83
CA GLN A 93 3.41 0.72 -0.82
C GLN A 93 4.13 1.03 -2.15
N PHE A 94 5.08 1.95 -2.11
CA PHE A 94 5.92 2.36 -3.24
C PHE A 94 7.36 2.61 -2.79
N GLY A 95 8.31 2.66 -3.72
CA GLY A 95 9.72 2.94 -3.41
C GLY A 95 10.71 2.25 -4.36
N HIS A 96 10.29 1.20 -5.08
CA HIS A 96 11.20 0.43 -5.94
C HIS A 96 11.57 1.10 -7.28
N ASN A 97 10.73 2.00 -7.79
CA ASN A 97 10.77 2.52 -9.16
C ASN A 97 11.02 4.03 -9.25
N GLU A 98 11.16 4.68 -8.11
CA GLU A 98 11.18 6.13 -7.93
C GLU A 98 12.56 6.75 -8.22
N GLY A 99 13.63 5.94 -8.16
CA GLY A 99 15.00 6.40 -7.95
C GLY A 99 15.62 7.26 -9.05
N SER A 100 15.13 7.17 -10.29
CA SER A 100 15.68 7.96 -11.41
C SER A 100 15.40 9.46 -11.24
N ARG A 101 16.28 10.31 -11.79
CA ARG A 101 15.96 11.73 -11.99
C ARG A 101 14.74 11.83 -12.91
N PRO A 102 13.71 12.64 -12.58
CA PRO A 102 12.57 12.82 -13.45
C PRO A 102 12.98 13.58 -14.73
N ASP A 103 12.69 12.98 -15.88
CA ASP A 103 12.77 13.60 -17.20
C ASP A 103 11.75 12.94 -18.16
N THR A 104 11.84 13.26 -19.44
CA THR A 104 10.96 12.74 -20.51
C THR A 104 11.56 11.55 -21.28
N THR A 105 12.71 11.04 -20.85
CA THR A 105 13.33 9.84 -21.41
C THR A 105 12.71 8.58 -20.81
N LYS A 106 13.01 7.42 -21.40
CA LYS A 106 12.63 6.10 -20.84
C LYS A 106 13.19 5.88 -19.43
N GLN A 107 14.37 6.42 -19.12
CA GLN A 107 15.04 6.23 -17.83
C GLN A 107 14.42 7.07 -16.72
N GLY A 108 14.11 8.34 -17.00
CA GLY A 108 13.48 9.26 -16.04
C GLY A 108 11.96 9.21 -16.01
N TYR A 109 11.32 8.41 -16.88
CA TYR A 109 9.86 8.26 -16.96
C TYR A 109 9.20 7.96 -15.60
N ARG A 110 9.84 7.13 -14.78
CA ARG A 110 9.35 6.73 -13.45
C ARG A 110 9.88 7.61 -12.31
N GLY A 111 10.91 8.40 -12.60
CA GLY A 111 11.60 9.22 -11.61
C GLY A 111 10.69 10.22 -10.93
N VAL A 112 10.97 10.50 -9.67
CA VAL A 112 10.31 11.52 -8.84
C VAL A 112 11.36 12.46 -8.24
N LEU A 113 10.95 13.64 -7.77
CA LEU A 113 11.84 14.45 -6.95
C LEU A 113 12.06 13.73 -5.60
N ARG A 114 13.30 13.75 -5.10
CA ARG A 114 13.66 13.03 -3.86
C ARG A 114 13.16 13.78 -2.63
N GLY A 115 12.98 13.06 -1.53
CA GLY A 115 12.65 13.62 -0.23
C GLY A 115 11.15 13.81 0.02
N ILE A 116 10.87 14.47 1.15
CA ILE A 116 9.52 14.71 1.66
C ILE A 116 9.00 16.13 1.40
N GLY A 117 9.75 16.97 0.68
CA GLY A 117 9.35 18.36 0.37
C GLY A 117 8.04 18.45 -0.41
N LYS A 118 7.56 19.66 -0.66
CA LYS A 118 6.35 19.91 -1.50
C LYS A 118 6.71 20.40 -2.90
N ASP A 119 7.98 20.28 -3.27
CA ASP A 119 8.51 20.80 -4.51
C ASP A 119 7.95 20.08 -5.74
N SER A 120 7.98 20.77 -6.87
CA SER A 120 7.61 20.22 -8.16
C SER A 120 8.48 20.79 -9.28
N VAL A 121 8.54 20.05 -10.38
CA VAL A 121 9.13 20.50 -11.65
C VAL A 121 8.13 20.25 -12.77
N VAL A 122 8.07 21.15 -13.74
CA VAL A 122 7.29 20.95 -14.96
C VAL A 122 8.20 20.37 -16.03
N LEU A 123 7.78 19.25 -16.61
CA LEU A 123 8.45 18.62 -17.76
C LEU A 123 7.65 18.92 -19.03
N ASP A 124 8.36 19.29 -20.10
CA ASP A 124 7.81 19.43 -21.45
C ASP A 124 8.10 18.17 -22.27
N TRP A 125 7.04 17.53 -22.77
CA TRP A 125 7.11 16.30 -23.56
C TRP A 125 7.41 16.54 -25.06
N GLY A 126 7.55 17.79 -25.50
CA GLY A 126 7.88 18.14 -26.88
C GLY A 126 6.73 17.92 -27.88
N ASN A 127 5.53 17.59 -27.39
CA ASN A 127 4.32 17.37 -28.19
C ASN A 127 3.15 18.25 -27.72
N GLY A 128 3.46 19.40 -27.11
CA GLY A 128 2.50 20.32 -26.52
C GLY A 128 1.91 19.85 -25.18
N ARG A 129 2.37 18.71 -24.63
CA ARG A 129 1.98 18.23 -23.30
C ARG A 129 3.03 18.59 -22.26
N THR A 130 2.57 19.11 -21.13
CA THR A 130 3.40 19.29 -19.94
C THR A 130 2.96 18.33 -18.83
N GLU A 131 3.89 18.01 -17.93
CA GLU A 131 3.62 17.21 -16.73
C GLU A 131 4.27 17.85 -15.51
N THR A 132 3.49 18.09 -14.46
CA THR A 132 4.03 18.47 -13.16
C THR A 132 4.45 17.23 -12.37
N VAL A 133 5.74 17.12 -12.09
CA VAL A 133 6.34 16.04 -11.31
C VAL A 133 6.66 16.52 -9.91
N TYR A 134 6.13 15.82 -8.92
CA TYR A 134 6.28 16.15 -7.50
C TYR A 134 7.34 15.30 -6.82
N THR A 135 7.68 15.66 -5.58
CA THR A 135 8.45 14.79 -4.68
C THR A 135 7.75 13.48 -4.37
N TYR A 136 8.51 12.48 -3.93
CA TYR A 136 7.95 11.25 -3.37
C TYR A 136 6.96 11.55 -2.24
N GLY A 137 7.35 12.41 -1.29
CA GLY A 137 6.50 12.75 -0.16
C GLY A 137 5.21 13.45 -0.55
N GLU A 138 5.24 14.40 -1.49
CA GLU A 138 4.04 15.06 -1.95
C GLU A 138 3.08 14.09 -2.67
N ASN A 139 3.61 13.15 -3.45
CA ASN A 139 2.75 12.11 -4.05
C ASN A 139 2.05 11.24 -2.99
N LEU A 140 2.76 10.84 -1.93
CA LEU A 140 2.15 10.10 -0.82
C LEU A 140 1.08 10.92 -0.09
N ARG A 141 1.33 12.20 0.21
CA ARG A 141 0.33 13.11 0.80
C ARG A 141 -0.92 13.19 -0.05
N ARG A 142 -0.74 13.30 -1.37
CA ARG A 142 -1.85 13.37 -2.32
C ARG A 142 -2.73 12.13 -2.27
N PHE A 143 -2.16 10.92 -2.22
CA PHE A 143 -2.94 9.68 -2.04
C PHE A 143 -3.69 9.67 -0.70
N VAL A 144 -3.00 9.98 0.40
CA VAL A 144 -3.59 10.00 1.75
C VAL A 144 -4.75 10.97 1.86
N ARG A 145 -4.54 12.22 1.43
CA ARG A 145 -5.54 13.29 1.55
C ARG A 145 -6.75 13.05 0.66
N GLN A 146 -6.55 12.54 -0.55
CA GLN A 146 -7.67 12.21 -1.44
C GLN A 146 -8.48 11.03 -0.89
N ALA A 147 -7.83 9.97 -0.41
CA ALA A 147 -8.51 8.85 0.24
C ALA A 147 -9.34 9.29 1.46
N ARG A 148 -8.78 10.16 2.32
CA ARG A 148 -9.49 10.71 3.47
C ARG A 148 -10.73 11.53 3.09
N ARG A 149 -10.67 12.32 2.01
CA ARG A 149 -11.85 13.05 1.50
C ARG A 149 -12.99 12.12 1.08
N LYS A 150 -12.68 10.86 0.71
CA LYS A 150 -13.67 9.81 0.43
C LYS A 150 -14.15 9.06 1.67
N GLY A 151 -13.64 9.39 2.85
CA GLY A 151 -13.89 8.68 4.10
C GLY A 151 -13.15 7.33 4.22
N ALA A 152 -12.17 7.07 3.34
CA ALA A 152 -11.33 5.90 3.44
C ALA A 152 -10.19 6.11 4.45
N MET A 153 -9.66 5.02 5.01
CA MET A 153 -8.61 4.97 6.01
C MET A 153 -7.28 4.56 5.37
N PRO A 154 -6.41 5.51 4.99
CA PRO A 154 -5.11 5.21 4.42
C PRO A 154 -4.12 4.68 5.47
N ILE A 155 -3.29 3.74 5.04
CA ILE A 155 -2.20 3.12 5.79
C ILE A 155 -0.98 3.09 4.86
N ILE A 156 0.14 3.63 5.31
CA ILE A 156 1.39 3.63 4.54
C ILE A 156 2.24 2.45 4.98
N LEU A 157 2.82 1.75 3.99
CA LEU A 157 3.79 0.68 4.21
C LEU A 157 5.10 1.09 3.54
N SER A 158 6.22 0.93 4.24
CA SER A 158 7.52 0.96 3.56
C SER A 158 7.59 -0.13 2.50
N MET A 159 8.35 0.09 1.43
CA MET A 159 8.71 -0.95 0.48
C MET A 159 9.33 -2.19 1.16
N ILE A 160 9.09 -3.40 0.63
CA ILE A 160 9.85 -4.59 1.03
C ILE A 160 11.36 -4.39 0.81
N PRO A 161 12.25 -5.09 1.55
CA PRO A 161 13.67 -5.04 1.27
C PRO A 161 14.00 -5.75 -0.05
N ARG A 162 15.09 -5.33 -0.69
CA ARG A 162 15.74 -6.12 -1.74
C ARG A 162 16.55 -7.24 -1.11
N ASN A 163 16.83 -8.27 -1.88
CA ASN A 163 17.85 -9.27 -1.55
C ASN A 163 19.26 -8.67 -1.72
N GLN A 164 19.59 -7.70 -0.88
CA GLN A 164 20.86 -7.00 -0.87
C GLN A 164 21.35 -6.91 0.56
N TRP A 165 22.62 -7.25 0.76
CA TRP A 165 23.21 -7.43 2.07
C TRP A 165 24.43 -6.53 2.20
N ASN A 166 24.71 -6.07 3.42
CA ASN A 166 25.94 -5.36 3.74
C ASN A 166 27.07 -6.36 4.11
N GLN A 167 28.24 -5.84 4.43
CA GLN A 167 29.41 -6.66 4.75
C GLN A 167 29.26 -7.44 6.06
N GLU A 168 28.39 -6.98 6.98
CA GLU A 168 28.10 -7.68 8.24
C GLU A 168 27.00 -8.76 8.09
N GLY A 169 26.57 -9.08 6.87
CA GLY A 169 25.51 -10.07 6.65
C GLY A 169 24.13 -9.59 7.09
N ARG A 170 23.89 -8.28 7.12
CA ARG A 170 22.58 -7.67 7.38
C ARG A 170 21.92 -7.25 6.07
N VAL A 171 20.61 -7.42 5.95
CA VAL A 171 19.85 -6.92 4.79
C VAL A 171 19.92 -5.39 4.75
N LYS A 172 20.13 -4.80 3.59
CA LYS A 172 20.13 -3.33 3.44
C LYS A 172 18.71 -2.80 3.61
N ARG A 173 18.50 -1.99 4.64
CA ARG A 173 17.22 -1.31 4.91
C ARG A 173 17.05 -0.11 3.98
N ALA A 174 15.80 0.25 3.74
CA ALA A 174 15.41 1.52 3.11
C ALA A 174 15.25 2.65 4.15
N ASP A 175 16.10 2.66 5.18
CA ASP A 175 16.04 3.52 6.38
C ASP A 175 16.63 4.93 6.17
N ARG A 176 17.15 5.21 4.97
CA ARG A 176 17.73 6.51 4.61
C ARG A 176 17.05 7.18 3.41
N ASP A 177 16.07 6.52 2.80
CA ASP A 177 15.42 6.97 1.57
C ASP A 177 13.92 6.67 1.56
N PHE A 178 13.39 5.96 0.57
CA PHE A 178 11.96 5.81 0.34
C PHE A 178 11.23 5.11 1.51
N GLY A 179 11.88 4.20 2.23
CA GLY A 179 11.31 3.61 3.44
C GLY A 179 11.18 4.63 4.58
N LEU A 180 12.25 5.39 4.84
CA LEU A 180 12.25 6.50 5.80
C LEU A 180 11.24 7.59 5.43
N TRP A 181 11.21 8.01 4.17
CA TRP A 181 10.29 9.05 3.70
C TRP A 181 8.83 8.59 3.77
N ALA A 182 8.55 7.30 3.54
CA ALA A 182 7.22 6.75 3.73
C ALA A 182 6.78 6.86 5.20
N ARG A 183 7.67 6.52 6.15
CA ARG A 183 7.42 6.71 7.59
C ARG A 183 7.17 8.17 7.93
N GLN A 184 8.05 9.07 7.47
CA GLN A 184 7.93 10.50 7.76
C GLN A 184 6.61 11.09 7.26
N ILE A 185 6.13 10.68 6.08
CA ILE A 185 4.81 11.11 5.59
C ILE A 185 3.67 10.48 6.38
N ALA A 186 3.82 9.24 6.83
CA ALA A 186 2.81 8.61 7.68
C ALA A 186 2.66 9.37 9.00
N ASP A 187 3.78 9.75 9.61
CA ASP A 187 3.82 10.56 10.83
C ASP A 187 3.25 11.97 10.58
N GLU A 188 3.67 12.66 9.51
CA GLU A 188 3.18 14.00 9.16
C GLU A 188 1.67 14.03 8.93
N GLU A 189 1.14 13.05 8.19
CA GLU A 189 -0.29 12.98 7.92
C GLU A 189 -1.07 12.36 9.09
N GLY A 190 -0.42 11.81 10.11
CA GLY A 190 -1.09 11.11 11.20
C GLY A 190 -1.87 9.88 10.72
N VAL A 191 -1.28 9.07 9.86
CA VAL A 191 -1.85 7.80 9.37
C VAL A 191 -1.03 6.62 9.89
N PRO A 192 -1.63 5.42 10.07
CA PRO A 192 -0.87 4.25 10.48
C PRO A 192 0.27 3.93 9.50
N PHE A 193 1.41 3.52 10.07
CA PHE A 193 2.58 3.08 9.33
C PHE A 193 2.91 1.62 9.65
N VAL A 194 3.14 0.80 8.62
CA VAL A 194 3.70 -0.54 8.76
C VAL A 194 5.12 -0.55 8.21
N ASP A 195 6.09 -0.84 9.07
CA ASP A 195 7.51 -1.00 8.68
C ASP A 195 7.77 -2.37 8.04
N LEU A 196 7.16 -2.58 6.88
CA LEU A 196 7.27 -3.82 6.13
C LEU A 196 8.72 -4.11 5.69
N ASN A 197 9.55 -3.07 5.57
CA ASN A 197 10.97 -3.20 5.24
C ASN A 197 11.69 -3.92 6.37
N GLU A 198 11.57 -3.43 7.60
CA GLU A 198 12.23 -4.02 8.75
C GLU A 198 11.68 -5.41 9.08
N ILE A 199 10.35 -5.58 9.13
CA ILE A 199 9.73 -6.86 9.49
C ILE A 199 10.19 -7.97 8.54
N THR A 200 10.21 -7.70 7.24
CA THR A 200 10.65 -8.67 6.24
C THR A 200 12.16 -8.89 6.29
N ALA A 201 12.94 -7.82 6.45
CA ALA A 201 14.40 -7.91 6.52
C ALA A 201 14.86 -8.77 7.70
N ALA A 202 14.24 -8.61 8.88
CA ALA A 202 14.53 -9.44 10.06
C ALA A 202 14.28 -10.94 9.81
N LYS A 203 13.26 -11.29 9.02
CA LYS A 203 13.00 -12.69 8.63
C LYS A 203 14.04 -13.23 7.66
N TYR A 204 14.45 -12.42 6.69
CA TYR A 204 15.50 -12.79 5.75
C TYR A 204 16.81 -13.05 6.48
N GLU A 205 17.16 -12.23 7.46
CA GLU A 205 18.38 -12.38 8.27
C GLU A 205 18.44 -13.67 9.08
N GLN A 206 17.30 -14.24 9.48
CA GLN A 206 17.26 -15.55 10.15
C GLN A 206 17.65 -16.70 9.20
N LEU A 207 17.53 -16.50 7.89
CA LEU A 207 17.85 -17.50 6.88
C LEU A 207 19.24 -17.28 6.26
N GLY A 208 19.69 -16.03 6.16
CA GLY A 208 20.93 -15.65 5.50
C GLY A 208 20.79 -15.50 3.97
N PRO A 209 21.81 -14.91 3.32
CA PRO A 209 21.74 -14.44 1.93
C PRO A 209 21.48 -15.55 0.92
N ASP A 210 22.17 -16.68 1.03
CA ASP A 210 22.08 -17.77 0.04
C ASP A 210 20.70 -18.43 0.09
N ALA A 211 20.23 -18.77 1.30
CA ALA A 211 18.90 -19.36 1.48
C ALA A 211 17.79 -18.41 1.04
N VAL A 212 17.90 -17.10 1.29
CA VAL A 212 16.93 -16.10 0.81
C VAL A 212 16.94 -16.01 -0.71
N LYS A 213 18.13 -15.97 -1.33
CA LYS A 213 18.26 -15.96 -2.79
C LYS A 213 17.59 -17.18 -3.41
N GLU A 214 17.98 -18.37 -2.98
CA GLU A 214 17.49 -19.64 -3.52
C GLU A 214 15.98 -19.81 -3.30
N LYS A 215 15.50 -19.54 -2.08
CA LYS A 215 14.09 -19.79 -1.73
C LYS A 215 13.14 -18.76 -2.29
N TYR A 216 13.53 -17.48 -2.38
CA TYR A 216 12.58 -16.39 -2.58
C TYR A 216 12.82 -15.54 -3.82
N PHE A 217 14.02 -15.49 -4.39
CA PHE A 217 14.38 -14.56 -5.47
C PHE A 217 14.92 -15.30 -6.70
N PRO A 218 14.05 -15.74 -7.63
CA PRO A 218 14.43 -16.66 -8.69
C PRO A 218 15.27 -16.03 -9.81
N GLY A 219 15.25 -14.70 -9.97
CA GLY A 219 15.91 -14.03 -11.10
C GLY A 219 16.70 -12.78 -10.74
N ASP A 220 16.13 -11.87 -9.95
CA ASP A 220 16.79 -10.62 -9.54
C ASP A 220 16.67 -10.36 -8.03
N HIS A 221 17.26 -9.26 -7.56
CA HIS A 221 17.27 -8.93 -6.13
C HIS A 221 16.01 -8.20 -5.64
N THR A 222 14.96 -8.07 -6.44
CA THR A 222 13.76 -7.27 -6.14
C THR A 222 12.47 -8.10 -6.17
N HIS A 223 12.31 -8.94 -7.19
CA HIS A 223 11.07 -9.66 -7.42
C HIS A 223 11.11 -11.03 -6.76
N THR A 224 10.17 -11.26 -5.85
CA THR A 224 10.02 -12.53 -5.15
C THR A 224 9.19 -13.52 -5.96
N ASN A 225 9.43 -14.83 -5.79
CA ASN A 225 8.49 -15.87 -6.18
C ASN A 225 7.29 -15.94 -5.19
N LYS A 226 6.39 -16.92 -5.38
CA LYS A 226 5.21 -17.11 -4.50
C LYS A 226 5.58 -17.29 -3.03
N ALA A 227 6.65 -18.03 -2.73
CA ALA A 227 7.09 -18.27 -1.35
C ALA A 227 7.61 -16.97 -0.68
N GLY A 228 8.41 -16.19 -1.39
CA GLY A 228 8.86 -14.88 -0.90
C GLY A 228 7.71 -13.89 -0.73
N ALA A 229 6.77 -13.85 -1.68
CA ALA A 229 5.58 -13.04 -1.59
C ALA A 229 4.67 -13.43 -0.41
N TRP A 230 4.63 -14.73 -0.06
CA TRP A 230 3.91 -15.23 1.12
C TRP A 230 4.52 -14.68 2.41
N VAL A 231 5.86 -14.73 2.54
CA VAL A 231 6.57 -14.13 3.69
C VAL A 231 6.26 -12.64 3.80
N ASN A 232 6.28 -11.93 2.67
CA ASN A 232 5.99 -10.49 2.62
C ASN A 232 4.52 -10.20 3.02
N ALA A 233 3.56 -11.00 2.57
CA ALA A 233 2.14 -10.85 2.94
C ALA A 233 1.91 -11.15 4.42
N ALA A 234 2.57 -12.17 4.97
CA ALA A 234 2.56 -12.46 6.40
C ALA A 234 3.14 -11.29 7.21
N SER A 235 4.25 -10.69 6.76
CA SER A 235 4.85 -9.50 7.37
C SER A 235 3.89 -8.30 7.41
N VAL A 236 3.04 -8.11 6.38
CA VAL A 236 2.00 -7.06 6.41
C VAL A 236 1.02 -7.31 7.55
N VAL A 237 0.55 -8.54 7.71
CA VAL A 237 -0.40 -8.89 8.79
C VAL A 237 0.25 -8.73 10.17
N GLU A 238 1.48 -9.22 10.35
CA GLU A 238 2.24 -9.00 11.58
C GLU A 238 2.42 -7.51 11.90
N GLY A 239 2.72 -6.70 10.90
CA GLY A 239 2.83 -5.25 11.06
C GLY A 239 1.52 -4.59 11.49
N LEU A 240 0.40 -4.97 10.86
CA LEU A 240 -0.93 -4.51 11.25
C LEU A 240 -1.27 -4.92 12.70
N GLN A 241 -0.82 -6.09 13.14
CA GLN A 241 -0.99 -6.54 14.52
C GLN A 241 -0.11 -5.75 15.50
N ALA A 242 1.16 -5.53 15.15
CA ALA A 242 2.12 -4.83 16.00
C ALA A 242 1.66 -3.41 16.32
N ILE A 243 1.05 -2.72 15.36
CA ILE A 243 0.48 -1.38 15.55
C ILE A 243 -0.98 -1.41 16.05
N GLN A 244 -1.51 -2.58 16.42
CA GLN A 244 -2.88 -2.80 16.90
C GLN A 244 -3.95 -2.23 15.95
N HIS A 245 -3.71 -2.30 14.65
CA HIS A 245 -4.62 -1.74 13.66
C HIS A 245 -5.95 -2.50 13.64
N PRO A 246 -7.12 -1.83 13.47
CA PRO A 246 -8.42 -2.51 13.38
C PRO A 246 -8.52 -3.59 12.32
N LEU A 247 -7.69 -3.56 11.28
CA LEU A 247 -7.63 -4.61 10.25
C LEU A 247 -7.16 -5.96 10.80
N ALA A 248 -6.38 -5.99 11.89
CA ALA A 248 -5.89 -7.22 12.50
C ALA A 248 -7.02 -8.15 12.96
N LYS A 249 -8.22 -7.61 13.26
CA LYS A 249 -9.39 -8.41 13.65
C LYS A 249 -9.89 -9.32 12.53
N TYR A 250 -9.59 -8.99 11.27
CA TYR A 250 -9.96 -9.78 10.11
C TYR A 250 -8.95 -10.88 9.80
N ARG A 251 -7.89 -11.06 10.58
CA ARG A 251 -6.94 -12.16 10.36
C ARG A 251 -7.65 -13.51 10.50
N LYS A 252 -7.40 -14.45 9.58
CA LYS A 252 -7.87 -15.83 9.75
C LYS A 252 -7.28 -16.40 11.04
N ARG A 253 -8.12 -17.03 11.86
CA ARG A 253 -7.63 -17.82 12.98
C ARG A 253 -7.03 -19.12 12.42
N PRO A 254 -5.93 -19.63 13.01
CA PRO A 254 -5.38 -20.93 12.64
C PRO A 254 -6.40 -22.05 12.85
#